data_AF-R1DNE0-F1
#
_entry.id   AF-R1DNE0-F1
#
_cell.length_a   1.000
_cell.length_b   1.000
_cell.length_c   1.000
_cell.angle_alpha   90.00
_cell.angle_beta   90.00
_cell.angle_gamma   90.00
#
_symmetry.space_group_name_H-M   'P 1'
#
loop_
_entity.id
_entity.type
_entity.pdbx_description
1 polymer ?
#
loop_
_entity_poly.entity_id
_entity_poly.type
_entity_poly.pdbx_seq_one_letter_code
_entity_poly.pdbx_strand_id
1 'polypeptide(L)'
;MRLPAATTSTSLSYQYYPLTTGRHCPILLKNGRKRAAIRKFFRGSGPVTSNHAAPTAIAALDELHTSKSYETLYEHLAARDDAAELHLAWRFARAHHDLADSLPEADKGRKEALLRAGLAVAEAALARAEEGDAESALCHKAPRRDWVGILLGALGTYLPTKEKVANSFRIRDALQTAAEMRPADGSVQLALGEWCFKVAGIGWVEANAAKLLFGQAPESTYAEARSRL
;
A
#
# COMPACT_ATOMS: atom_id res chain seq x y z
N MET A 1 -30.24 -3.96 -45.04
CA MET A 1 -30.01 -3.77 -43.59
C MET A 1 -29.18 -4.93 -43.06
N ARG A 2 -27.86 -4.72 -42.88
CA ARG A 2 -26.94 -5.68 -42.25
C ARG A 2 -26.25 -4.94 -41.10
N LEU A 3 -26.40 -5.46 -39.88
CA LEU A 3 -25.61 -5.06 -38.72
C LEU A 3 -24.24 -5.76 -38.81
N PRO A 4 -23.10 -5.09 -38.56
CA PRO A 4 -21.83 -5.78 -38.38
C PRO A 4 -21.59 -6.16 -36.93
N ALA A 5 -20.81 -7.23 -36.79
CA ALA A 5 -20.54 -8.03 -35.61
C ALA A 5 -19.77 -7.32 -34.50
N ALA A 6 -20.02 -7.76 -33.27
CA ALA A 6 -19.25 -7.42 -32.08
C ALA A 6 -17.81 -7.94 -32.21
N THR A 7 -16.84 -7.02 -32.13
CA THR A 7 -15.42 -7.34 -31.96
C THR A 7 -15.17 -7.81 -30.53
N THR A 8 -14.72 -9.05 -30.42
CA THR A 8 -14.17 -9.67 -29.22
C THR A 8 -13.01 -8.83 -28.67
N SER A 9 -13.15 -8.38 -27.42
CA SER A 9 -12.11 -7.71 -26.64
C SER A 9 -11.07 -8.74 -26.19
N THR A 10 -9.87 -8.65 -26.75
CA THR A 10 -8.72 -9.47 -26.34
C THR A 10 -8.24 -9.00 -24.98
N SER A 11 -8.56 -9.74 -23.91
CA SER A 11 -7.97 -9.49 -22.59
C SER A 11 -6.47 -9.79 -22.63
N LEU A 12 -5.65 -8.76 -22.56
CA LEU A 12 -4.21 -8.90 -22.35
C LEU A 12 -3.99 -9.33 -20.90
N SER A 13 -3.85 -10.64 -20.69
CA SER A 13 -3.33 -11.19 -19.44
C SER A 13 -1.89 -10.71 -19.27
N TYR A 14 -1.67 -9.73 -18.41
CA TYR A 14 -0.33 -9.33 -17.99
C TYR A 14 0.29 -10.50 -17.20
N GLN A 15 1.20 -11.23 -17.85
CA GLN A 15 2.00 -12.25 -17.18
C GLN A 15 2.87 -11.57 -16.12
N TYR A 16 2.63 -11.94 -14.86
CA TYR A 16 3.52 -11.67 -13.74
C TYR A 16 4.92 -12.21 -14.08
N TYR A 17 5.92 -11.33 -14.16
CA TYR A 17 7.32 -11.77 -14.16
C TYR A 17 7.71 -12.10 -12.71
N PRO A 18 8.11 -13.35 -12.40
CA PRO A 18 8.63 -13.67 -11.08
C PRO A 18 9.97 -12.98 -10.89
N LEU A 19 10.05 -12.12 -9.87
CA LEU A 19 11.34 -11.59 -9.40
C LEU A 19 12.19 -12.78 -8.94
N THR A 20 13.25 -13.03 -9.70
CA THR A 20 14.26 -14.05 -9.43
C THR A 20 14.80 -13.89 -8.00
N THR A 21 14.70 -14.99 -7.26
CA THR A 21 15.38 -15.29 -6.00
C THR A 21 16.80 -14.69 -5.92
N GLY A 22 17.09 -13.92 -4.86
CA GLY A 22 18.47 -13.57 -4.57
C GLY A 22 18.71 -12.38 -3.64
N ARG A 23 18.22 -12.44 -2.40
CA ARG A 23 18.90 -12.02 -1.14
C ARG A 23 17.84 -11.82 -0.06
N HIS A 24 17.82 -12.76 0.86
CA HIS A 24 17.00 -12.76 2.06
C HIS A 24 17.11 -11.43 2.82
N CYS A 25 15.98 -10.76 3.04
CA CYS A 25 15.83 -9.76 4.08
C CYS A 25 15.47 -10.52 5.37
N PRO A 26 16.35 -10.61 6.37
CA PRO A 26 16.12 -11.48 7.53
C PRO A 26 15.45 -10.68 8.65
N ILE A 27 14.19 -10.28 8.48
CA ILE A 27 13.35 -9.81 9.59
C ILE A 27 11.96 -10.38 9.37
N LEU A 28 11.83 -11.69 9.51
CA LEU A 28 10.61 -12.45 9.77
C LEU A 28 11.00 -13.92 9.57
N LEU A 29 10.90 -14.71 10.64
CA LEU A 29 11.25 -16.14 10.79
C LEU A 29 12.44 -16.39 11.71
N LYS A 30 12.23 -16.21 13.03
CA LYS A 30 12.76 -17.13 14.05
C LYS A 30 11.77 -17.28 15.20
N ASN A 31 10.70 -18.04 14.97
CA ASN A 31 10.02 -18.74 16.06
C ASN A 31 10.72 -20.09 16.27
N GLY A 32 11.34 -20.27 17.43
CA GLY A 32 11.97 -21.52 17.80
C GLY A 32 12.72 -21.44 19.13
N ARG A 33 12.01 -21.75 20.22
CA ARG A 33 12.51 -22.03 21.58
C ARG A 33 12.91 -20.80 22.43
N LYS A 34 11.98 -20.40 23.30
CA LYS A 34 12.14 -20.42 24.77
C LYS A 34 10.81 -20.03 25.43
N ARG A 35 10.00 -21.05 25.76
CA ARG A 35 8.98 -20.96 26.80
C ARG A 35 9.72 -21.03 28.14
N ALA A 36 9.90 -19.90 28.82
CA ALA A 36 9.98 -19.80 30.28
C ALA A 36 10.25 -18.35 30.67
N ALA A 37 9.48 -17.88 31.66
CA ALA A 37 9.64 -16.62 32.38
C ALA A 37 9.31 -15.33 31.61
N ILE A 38 8.06 -14.88 31.72
CA ILE A 38 7.69 -13.71 32.53
C ILE A 38 6.29 -14.01 33.08
N ARG A 39 6.21 -14.26 34.39
CA ARG A 39 4.97 -14.34 35.16
C ARG A 39 4.77 -12.99 35.83
N LYS A 40 3.50 -12.62 35.96
CA LYS A 40 2.91 -11.60 36.85
C LYS A 40 2.87 -10.17 36.34
N PHE A 41 1.83 -9.88 35.56
CA PHE A 41 0.81 -8.91 35.99
C PHE A 41 -0.50 -9.28 35.26
N PHE A 42 -1.65 -9.09 35.89
CA PHE A 42 -2.96 -9.67 35.54
C PHE A 42 -3.18 -11.13 35.94
N ARG A 43 -3.41 -11.30 37.25
CA ARG A 43 -4.16 -12.42 37.80
C ARG A 43 -5.64 -12.00 37.80
N GLY A 44 -6.46 -12.71 37.04
CA GLY A 44 -7.90 -12.49 36.95
C GLY A 44 -8.53 -13.44 35.94
N SER A 45 -8.64 -14.72 36.31
CA SER A 45 -9.33 -15.74 35.51
C SER A 45 -10.84 -15.57 35.64
N GLY A 46 -11.51 -15.20 34.54
CA GLY A 46 -12.96 -15.36 34.32
C GLY A 46 -13.20 -16.27 33.10
N PRO A 47 -14.41 -16.83 32.93
CA PRO A 47 -14.66 -17.89 31.96
C PRO A 47 -14.52 -17.37 30.52
N VAL A 48 -13.98 -18.25 29.67
CA VAL A 48 -13.88 -18.09 28.22
C VAL A 48 -15.27 -17.77 27.67
N THR A 49 -15.46 -16.51 27.31
CA THR A 49 -16.53 -16.06 26.43
C THR A 49 -15.84 -15.55 25.18
N SER A 50 -16.28 -16.02 24.01
CA SER A 50 -15.84 -15.51 22.71
C SER A 50 -16.28 -14.05 22.59
N ASN A 51 -15.51 -13.14 23.17
CA ASN A 51 -15.88 -11.76 23.27
C ASN A 51 -15.35 -11.00 22.06
N HIS A 52 -16.25 -10.29 21.38
CA HIS A 52 -15.97 -9.31 20.34
C HIS A 52 -15.17 -8.13 20.91
N ALA A 53 -13.92 -8.36 21.33
CA ALA A 53 -13.06 -7.39 22.01
C ALA A 53 -12.24 -6.49 21.05
N ALA A 54 -12.72 -6.27 19.82
CA ALA A 54 -11.94 -5.63 18.75
C ALA A 54 -12.28 -4.16 18.37
N PRO A 55 -13.31 -3.45 18.88
CA PRO A 55 -13.51 -2.03 18.51
C PRO A 55 -12.58 -1.05 19.25
N THR A 56 -12.25 -1.32 20.51
CA THR A 56 -11.58 -0.33 21.37
C THR A 56 -10.08 -0.17 21.06
N ALA A 57 -9.45 -1.17 20.43
CA ALA A 57 -8.03 -1.10 20.04
C ALA A 57 -7.81 -0.32 18.74
N ILE A 58 -8.72 -0.39 17.77
CA ILE A 58 -8.56 0.26 16.46
C ILE A 58 -8.80 1.76 16.56
N ALA A 59 -9.84 2.16 17.31
CA ALA A 59 -10.15 3.58 17.52
C ALA A 59 -8.95 4.33 18.14
N ALA A 60 -8.25 3.72 19.09
CA ALA A 60 -7.05 4.30 19.69
C ALA A 60 -5.91 4.48 18.66
N LEU A 61 -5.74 3.53 17.72
CA LEU A 61 -4.75 3.67 16.64
C LEU A 61 -5.12 4.80 15.67
N ASP A 62 -6.41 4.93 15.34
CA ASP A 62 -6.90 6.00 14.48
C ASP A 62 -6.84 7.38 15.18
N GLU A 63 -7.00 7.41 16.51
CA GLU A 63 -6.78 8.61 17.33
C GLU A 63 -5.30 9.02 17.33
N LEU A 64 -4.37 8.08 17.52
CA LEU A 64 -2.92 8.35 17.43
C LEU A 64 -2.52 8.91 16.06
N HIS A 65 -3.13 8.41 14.98
CA HIS A 65 -2.96 8.98 13.65
C HIS A 65 -3.51 10.41 13.58
N THR A 66 -4.73 10.63 14.09
CA THR A 66 -5.40 11.95 14.08
C THR A 66 -4.63 12.98 14.91
N SER A 67 -4.03 12.57 16.03
CA SER A 67 -3.17 13.41 16.89
C SER A 67 -1.76 13.60 16.33
N LYS A 68 -1.46 13.04 15.15
CA LYS A 68 -0.13 13.05 14.51
C LYS A 68 0.99 12.44 15.37
N SER A 69 0.62 11.54 16.28
CA SER A 69 1.56 10.81 17.14
C SER A 69 2.13 9.60 16.39
N TYR A 70 2.81 9.85 15.25
CA TYR A 70 3.19 8.82 14.30
C TYR A 70 4.23 7.82 14.84
N GLU A 71 5.17 8.27 15.66
CA GLU A 71 6.15 7.40 16.30
C GLU A 71 5.48 6.41 17.25
N THR A 72 4.61 6.91 18.14
CA THR A 72 3.81 6.07 19.03
C THR A 72 2.91 5.11 18.25
N LEU A 73 2.22 5.59 17.20
CA LEU A 73 1.40 4.73 16.34
C LEU A 73 2.21 3.60 15.72
N TYR A 74 3.40 3.91 15.19
CA TYR A 74 4.30 2.94 14.59
C TYR A 74 4.75 1.90 15.62
N GLU A 75 5.21 2.33 16.80
CA GLU A 75 5.63 1.42 17.87
C GLU A 75 4.51 0.49 18.33
N HIS A 76 3.29 1.04 18.51
CA HIS A 76 2.12 0.27 18.88
C HIS A 76 1.74 -0.77 17.83
N LEU A 77 1.91 -0.48 16.53
CA LEU A 77 1.64 -1.44 15.46
C LEU A 77 2.78 -2.46 15.29
N ALA A 78 4.03 -2.02 15.42
CA ALA A 78 5.21 -2.89 15.30
C ALA A 78 5.31 -3.92 16.45
N ALA A 79 4.78 -3.59 17.63
CA ALA A 79 4.75 -4.49 18.79
C ALA A 79 3.65 -5.57 18.74
N ARG A 80 2.78 -5.55 17.72
CA ARG A 80 1.63 -6.45 17.63
C ARG A 80 1.94 -7.69 16.79
N ASP A 81 1.58 -8.86 17.33
CA ASP A 81 1.65 -10.12 16.60
C ASP A 81 0.62 -10.21 15.45
N ASP A 82 -0.51 -9.50 15.60
CA ASP A 82 -1.60 -9.45 14.62
C ASP A 82 -1.50 -8.29 13.63
N ALA A 83 -0.38 -7.56 13.58
CA ALA A 83 -0.19 -6.42 12.68
C ALA A 83 -0.36 -6.78 11.19
N ALA A 84 -0.18 -8.06 10.85
CA ALA A 84 -0.42 -8.58 9.52
C ALA A 84 -1.92 -8.76 9.21
N GLU A 85 -2.85 -8.76 10.17
CA GLU A 85 -4.27 -8.87 9.86
C GLU A 85 -4.73 -7.73 8.95
N LEU A 86 -5.58 -8.04 7.95
CA LEU A 86 -5.85 -7.12 6.83
C LEU A 86 -6.36 -5.75 7.28
N HIS A 87 -7.16 -5.72 8.34
CA HIS A 87 -7.70 -4.50 8.94
C HIS A 87 -6.65 -3.64 9.69
N LEU A 88 -5.50 -4.22 10.07
CA LEU A 88 -4.36 -3.53 10.69
C LEU A 88 -3.23 -3.25 9.69
N ALA A 89 -3.01 -4.14 8.72
CA ALA A 89 -1.88 -4.06 7.80
C ALA A 89 -1.84 -2.75 7.01
N TRP A 90 -2.98 -2.27 6.53
CA TRP A 90 -3.03 -0.99 5.83
C TRP A 90 -2.77 0.21 6.75
N ARG A 91 -3.18 0.12 8.03
CA ARG A 91 -2.85 1.15 9.04
C ARG A 91 -1.36 1.13 9.35
N PHE A 92 -0.73 -0.05 9.32
CA PHE A 92 0.70 -0.17 9.52
C PHE A 92 1.50 0.33 8.32
N ALA A 93 1.06 0.03 7.10
CA ALA A 93 1.60 0.63 5.88
C ALA A 93 1.52 2.17 5.92
N ARG A 94 0.37 2.72 6.35
CA ARG A 94 0.20 4.16 6.60
C ARG A 94 1.14 4.69 7.67
N ALA A 95 1.27 4.01 8.81
CA ALA A 95 2.16 4.45 9.88
C ALA A 95 3.62 4.52 9.43
N HIS A 96 4.08 3.62 8.56
CA HIS A 96 5.40 3.73 7.94
C HIS A 96 5.53 4.98 7.07
N HIS A 97 4.53 5.24 6.24
CA HIS A 97 4.48 6.42 5.38
C HIS A 97 4.52 7.71 6.21
N ASP A 98 3.64 7.85 7.18
CA ASP A 98 3.50 9.07 7.98
C ASP A 98 4.72 9.30 8.88
N LEU A 99 5.29 8.23 9.44
CA LEU A 99 6.55 8.33 10.17
C LEU A 99 7.67 8.78 9.24
N ALA A 100 7.79 8.23 8.03
CA ALA A 100 8.80 8.65 7.07
C ALA A 100 8.64 10.13 6.66
N ASP A 101 7.40 10.59 6.44
CA ASP A 101 7.10 11.98 6.10
C ASP A 101 7.47 12.94 7.24
N SER A 102 7.24 12.53 8.49
CA SER A 102 7.55 13.34 9.69
C SER A 102 9.04 13.48 10.01
N LEU A 103 9.91 12.65 9.43
CA LEU A 103 11.35 12.71 9.68
C LEU A 103 12.00 13.94 9.01
N PRO A 104 13.13 14.45 9.54
CA PRO A 104 13.90 15.49 8.87
C PRO A 104 14.38 15.08 7.48
N GLU A 105 14.47 16.04 6.55
CA GLU A 105 14.98 15.80 5.18
C GLU A 105 16.42 15.26 5.12
N ALA A 106 17.19 15.45 6.19
CA ALA A 106 18.53 14.89 6.32
C ALA A 106 18.51 13.35 6.43
N ASP A 107 17.44 12.75 6.94
CA ASP A 107 17.35 11.31 7.25
C ASP A 107 16.88 10.46 6.06
N LYS A 108 17.35 10.77 4.85
CA LYS A 108 16.90 10.13 3.60
C LYS A 108 16.95 8.60 3.64
N GLY A 109 18.00 8.03 4.21
CA GLY A 109 18.14 6.57 4.33
C GLY A 109 17.09 5.94 5.24
N ARG A 110 16.74 6.60 6.36
CA ARG A 110 15.69 6.13 7.26
C ARG A 110 14.30 6.28 6.62
N LYS A 111 14.05 7.40 5.93
CA LYS A 111 12.81 7.61 5.15
C LYS A 111 12.62 6.50 4.11
N GLU A 112 13.64 6.24 3.28
CA GLU A 112 13.58 5.19 2.28
C GLU A 112 13.33 3.80 2.91
N ALA A 113 14.04 3.46 4.00
CA ALA A 113 13.88 2.19 4.68
C ALA A 113 12.46 1.98 5.22
N LEU A 114 11.88 3.01 5.85
CA LEU A 114 10.49 2.98 6.34
C LEU A 114 9.51 2.79 5.19
N LEU A 115 9.66 3.53 4.09
CA LEU A 115 8.77 3.42 2.93
C LEU A 115 8.85 2.04 2.27
N ARG A 116 10.05 1.45 2.17
CA ARG A 116 10.22 0.07 1.66
C ARG A 116 9.56 -0.96 2.59
N ALA A 117 9.71 -0.81 3.90
CA ALA A 117 9.07 -1.70 4.87
C ALA A 117 7.53 -1.58 4.82
N GLY A 118 7.01 -0.35 4.74
CA GLY A 118 5.59 -0.10 4.56
C GLY A 118 5.04 -0.72 3.27
N LEU A 119 5.79 -0.62 2.16
CA LEU A 119 5.41 -1.23 0.89
C LEU A 119 5.33 -2.75 1.00
N ALA A 120 6.31 -3.39 1.64
CA ALA A 120 6.30 -4.83 1.85
C ALA A 120 5.08 -5.28 2.68
N VAL A 121 4.68 -4.50 3.70
CA VAL A 121 3.46 -4.75 4.48
C VAL A 121 2.22 -4.65 3.60
N ALA A 122 2.11 -3.61 2.78
CA ALA A 122 0.96 -3.40 1.89
C ALA A 122 0.84 -4.50 0.81
N GLU A 123 1.95 -4.88 0.18
CA GLU A 123 2.00 -5.95 -0.82
C GLU A 123 1.65 -7.31 -0.22
N ALA A 124 2.18 -7.63 0.97
CA ALA A 124 1.86 -8.87 1.67
C ALA A 124 0.38 -8.92 2.12
N ALA A 125 -0.23 -7.77 2.41
CA ALA A 125 -1.65 -7.68 2.71
C ALA A 125 -2.53 -7.85 1.48
N LEU A 126 -2.13 -7.26 0.35
CA LEU A 126 -2.82 -7.42 -0.92
C LEU A 126 -2.79 -8.86 -1.40
N ALA A 127 -1.61 -9.51 -1.40
CA ALA A 127 -1.46 -10.89 -1.83
C ALA A 127 -2.37 -11.86 -1.04
N ARG A 128 -2.38 -11.76 0.30
CA ARG A 128 -3.28 -12.59 1.13
C ARG A 128 -4.75 -12.31 0.91
N ALA A 129 -5.11 -11.07 0.59
CA ALA A 129 -6.49 -10.74 0.29
C ALA A 129 -6.94 -11.32 -1.05
N GLU A 130 -6.03 -11.43 -2.02
CA GLU A 130 -6.27 -12.05 -3.33
C GLU A 130 -6.29 -13.59 -3.27
N GLU A 131 -5.57 -14.18 -2.31
CA GLU A 131 -5.61 -15.62 -2.00
C GLU A 131 -6.85 -16.04 -1.19
N GLY A 132 -7.47 -15.09 -0.46
CA GLY A 132 -8.65 -15.32 0.37
C GLY A 132 -9.97 -15.19 -0.40
N ASP A 133 -11.00 -15.91 0.03
CA ASP A 133 -12.32 -15.93 -0.60
C ASP A 133 -12.97 -14.53 -0.70
N ALA A 134 -13.82 -14.34 -1.72
CA ALA A 134 -14.35 -13.06 -2.20
C ALA A 134 -15.08 -12.18 -1.15
N GLU A 135 -15.50 -12.75 -0.01
CA GLU A 135 -16.14 -12.04 1.11
C GLU A 135 -15.24 -10.99 1.77
N SER A 136 -13.91 -11.12 1.67
CA SER A 136 -12.96 -10.13 2.20
C SER A 136 -13.07 -8.78 1.47
N ALA A 137 -13.55 -8.77 0.22
CA ALA A 137 -13.51 -7.60 -0.68
C ALA A 137 -14.62 -6.56 -0.46
N LEU A 138 -15.68 -6.86 0.31
CA LEU A 138 -16.93 -6.07 0.32
C LEU A 138 -17.20 -5.22 1.57
N CYS A 139 -16.35 -5.27 2.58
CA CYS A 139 -16.50 -4.51 3.83
C CYS A 139 -15.15 -3.90 4.22
N HIS A 140 -14.99 -3.17 5.33
CA HIS A 140 -13.74 -2.61 5.89
C HIS A 140 -12.52 -3.55 6.01
N LYS A 141 -12.65 -4.79 5.51
CA LYS A 141 -11.62 -5.79 5.24
C LYS A 141 -11.11 -5.78 3.79
N ALA A 142 -11.67 -4.99 2.87
CA ALA A 142 -11.23 -4.96 1.49
C ALA A 142 -9.76 -4.52 1.39
N PRO A 143 -8.94 -5.18 0.53
CA PRO A 143 -7.54 -4.83 0.42
C PRO A 143 -7.37 -3.37 0.01
N ARG A 144 -6.72 -2.61 0.90
CA ARG A 144 -6.36 -1.22 0.70
C ARG A 144 -5.14 -1.10 -0.22
N ARG A 145 -5.33 -1.50 -1.49
CA ARG A 145 -4.30 -1.44 -2.54
C ARG A 145 -3.81 -0.02 -2.83
N ASP A 146 -4.58 1.00 -2.44
CA ASP A 146 -4.20 2.41 -2.48
C ASP A 146 -2.86 2.64 -1.77
N TRP A 147 -2.58 1.95 -0.66
CA TRP A 147 -1.30 2.09 0.03
C TRP A 147 -0.11 1.59 -0.78
N VAL A 148 -0.28 0.60 -1.66
CA VAL A 148 0.78 0.20 -2.60
C VAL A 148 1.11 1.36 -3.53
N GLY A 149 0.09 2.02 -4.10
CA GLY A 149 0.27 3.18 -4.97
C GLY A 149 0.88 4.39 -4.23
N ILE A 150 0.38 4.72 -3.05
CA ILE A 150 0.87 5.84 -2.22
C ILE A 150 2.33 5.64 -1.84
N LEU A 151 2.69 4.45 -1.34
CA LEU A 151 4.05 4.13 -0.91
C LEU A 151 5.04 4.08 -2.09
N LEU A 152 4.63 3.54 -3.25
CA LEU A 152 5.45 3.60 -4.47
C LEU A 152 5.65 5.05 -4.94
N GLY A 153 4.61 5.89 -4.84
CA GLY A 153 4.69 7.32 -5.14
C GLY A 153 5.71 8.04 -4.25
N ALA A 154 5.67 7.79 -2.94
CA ALA A 154 6.62 8.34 -1.98
C ALA A 154 8.04 7.82 -2.19
N LEU A 155 8.21 6.51 -2.47
CA LEU A 155 9.50 5.92 -2.81
C LEU A 155 10.11 6.53 -4.08
N GLY A 156 9.27 7.02 -4.99
CA GLY A 156 9.69 7.66 -6.22
C GLY A 156 10.74 8.75 -6.05
N THR A 157 10.86 9.41 -4.89
CA THR A 157 11.93 10.40 -4.64
C THR A 157 13.33 9.78 -4.50
N TYR A 158 13.42 8.52 -4.06
CA TYR A 158 14.66 7.81 -3.73
C TYR A 158 15.15 6.85 -4.82
N LEU A 159 14.27 6.48 -5.76
CA LEU A 159 14.58 5.47 -6.78
C LEU A 159 15.31 6.05 -8.01
N PRO A 160 16.08 5.25 -8.76
CA PRO A 160 16.58 5.65 -10.08
C PRO A 160 15.44 5.89 -11.07
N THR A 161 15.63 6.78 -12.05
CA THR A 161 14.60 7.16 -13.05
C THR A 161 13.94 5.96 -13.73
N LYS A 162 14.72 4.94 -14.11
CA LYS A 162 14.18 3.71 -14.72
C LYS A 162 13.16 3.02 -13.82
N GLU A 163 13.47 2.88 -12.53
CA GLU A 163 12.58 2.24 -11.58
C GLU A 163 11.35 3.12 -11.27
N LYS A 164 11.51 4.45 -11.22
CA LYS A 164 10.37 5.38 -11.09
C LYS A 164 9.36 5.21 -12.22
N VAL A 165 9.83 5.14 -13.46
CA VAL A 165 8.97 4.97 -14.65
C VAL A 165 8.26 3.61 -14.60
N ALA A 166 8.97 2.53 -14.28
CA ALA A 166 8.36 1.21 -14.12
C ALA A 166 7.28 1.21 -13.03
N ASN A 167 7.57 1.83 -11.89
CA ASN A 167 6.62 1.92 -10.78
C ASN A 167 5.43 2.84 -11.08
N SER A 168 5.54 3.81 -11.99
CA SER A 168 4.43 4.70 -12.36
C SER A 168 3.21 3.92 -12.89
N PHE A 169 3.42 2.85 -13.66
CA PHE A 169 2.33 1.98 -14.12
C PHE A 169 1.67 1.24 -12.96
N ARG A 170 2.46 0.75 -12.00
CA ARG A 170 1.96 0.07 -10.80
C ARG A 170 1.16 1.02 -9.90
N ILE A 171 1.61 2.26 -9.77
CA ILE A 171 0.91 3.32 -9.03
C ILE A 171 -0.46 3.56 -9.67
N ARG A 172 -0.50 3.75 -11.00
CA ARG A 172 -1.75 3.96 -11.72
C ARG A 172 -2.73 2.81 -11.50
N ASP A 173 -2.29 1.57 -11.72
CA ASP A 173 -3.13 0.38 -11.58
C ASP A 173 -3.71 0.24 -10.17
N ALA A 174 -2.87 0.39 -9.14
CA ALA A 174 -3.27 0.32 -7.75
C ALA A 174 -4.31 1.40 -7.39
N LEU A 175 -4.05 2.66 -7.76
CA LEU A 175 -4.92 3.79 -7.44
C LEU A 175 -6.22 3.79 -8.25
N GLN A 176 -6.16 3.47 -9.54
CA GLN A 176 -7.33 3.38 -10.41
C GLN A 176 -8.28 2.27 -9.91
N THR A 177 -7.76 1.09 -9.61
CA THR A 177 -8.59 0.00 -9.07
C THR A 177 -9.13 0.36 -7.69
N ALA A 178 -8.35 1.05 -6.85
CA ALA A 178 -8.86 1.55 -5.57
C ALA A 178 -10.00 2.57 -5.75
N ALA A 179 -9.91 3.44 -6.75
CA ALA A 179 -10.92 4.45 -7.05
C ALA A 179 -12.21 3.82 -7.60
N GLU A 180 -12.10 2.74 -8.38
CA GLU A 180 -13.25 1.98 -8.87
C GLU A 180 -13.98 1.26 -7.73
N MET A 181 -13.24 0.70 -6.77
CA MET A 181 -13.84 0.04 -5.59
C MET A 181 -14.38 1.04 -4.56
N ARG A 182 -13.73 2.19 -4.39
CA ARG A 182 -14.07 3.21 -3.38
C ARG A 182 -14.12 4.61 -4.00
N PRO A 183 -15.11 4.88 -4.87
CA PRO A 183 -15.18 6.15 -5.59
C PRO A 183 -15.37 7.36 -4.67
N ALA A 184 -16.01 7.17 -3.50
CA ALA A 184 -16.25 8.22 -2.52
C ALA A 184 -15.06 8.50 -1.57
N ASP A 185 -13.97 7.74 -1.66
CA ASP A 185 -12.80 7.94 -0.80
C ASP A 185 -11.93 9.08 -1.32
N GLY A 186 -12.00 10.23 -0.64
CA GLY A 186 -11.26 11.44 -1.01
C GLY A 186 -9.74 11.25 -1.02
N SER A 187 -9.19 10.38 -0.16
CA SER A 187 -7.74 10.12 -0.13
C SER A 187 -7.29 9.37 -1.39
N VAL A 188 -8.10 8.45 -1.89
CA VAL A 188 -7.82 7.73 -3.14
C VAL A 188 -7.92 8.66 -4.34
N GLN A 189 -8.96 9.50 -4.40
CA GLN A 189 -9.12 10.45 -5.52
C GLN A 189 -7.99 11.48 -5.54
N LEU A 190 -7.60 12.00 -4.38
CA LEU A 190 -6.46 12.92 -4.24
C LEU A 190 -5.17 12.27 -4.73
N ALA A 191 -4.84 11.05 -4.27
CA ALA A 191 -3.62 10.35 -4.68
C ALA A 191 -3.59 10.08 -6.20
N LEU A 192 -4.73 9.73 -6.79
CA LEU A 192 -4.83 9.51 -8.24
C LEU A 192 -4.73 10.84 -9.01
N GLY A 193 -5.35 11.91 -8.51
CA GLY A 193 -5.21 13.26 -9.07
C GLY A 193 -3.77 13.76 -9.06
N GLU A 194 -3.03 13.53 -7.96
CA GLU A 194 -1.60 13.83 -7.88
C GLU A 194 -0.76 13.03 -8.88
N TRP A 195 -1.07 11.74 -9.06
CA TRP A 195 -0.42 10.92 -10.08
C TRP A 195 -0.68 11.50 -11.48
N CYS A 196 -1.94 11.81 -11.81
CA CYS A 196 -2.32 12.42 -13.08
C CYS A 196 -1.58 13.74 -13.33
N PHE A 197 -1.50 14.60 -12.31
CA PHE A 197 -0.80 15.88 -12.39
C PHE A 197 0.70 15.69 -12.65
N LYS A 198 1.36 14.78 -11.91
CA LYS A 198 2.79 14.48 -12.08
C LYS A 198 3.08 13.90 -13.47
N VAL A 199 2.24 13.00 -13.97
CA VAL A 199 2.41 12.38 -15.29
C VAL A 199 2.12 13.35 -16.43
N ALA A 200 1.12 14.21 -16.29
CA ALA A 200 0.82 15.28 -17.26
C ALA A 200 1.97 16.30 -17.39
N GLY A 201 2.81 16.42 -16.36
CA GLY A 201 4.00 17.27 -16.35
C GLY A 201 5.27 16.61 -16.92
N ILE A 202 5.25 15.33 -17.31
CA ILE A 202 6.43 14.63 -17.86
C ILE A 202 6.84 15.25 -19.19
N GLY A 203 8.11 15.64 -19.31
CA GLY A 203 8.62 16.26 -20.53
C GLY A 203 8.70 15.28 -21.70
N TRP A 204 8.69 15.78 -22.93
CA TRP A 204 8.79 14.95 -24.14
C TRP A 204 9.99 14.01 -24.14
N VAL A 205 11.15 14.43 -23.62
CA VAL A 205 12.37 13.61 -23.54
C VAL A 205 12.18 12.41 -22.60
N GLU A 206 11.59 12.65 -21.42
CA GLU A 206 11.33 11.61 -20.41
C GLU A 206 10.26 10.63 -20.90
N ALA A 207 9.23 11.12 -21.59
CA ALA A 207 8.20 10.29 -22.22
C ALA A 207 8.78 9.38 -23.32
N ASN A 208 9.71 9.89 -24.15
CA ASN A 208 10.35 9.06 -25.18
C ASN A 208 11.33 8.04 -24.58
N ALA A 209 12.07 8.41 -23.53
CA ALA A 209 12.92 7.47 -22.80
C ALA A 209 12.08 6.34 -22.17
N ALA A 210 10.90 6.66 -21.63
CA ALA A 210 9.96 5.66 -21.12
C ALA A 210 9.45 4.74 -22.25
N LYS A 211 9.03 5.29 -23.39
CA LYS A 211 8.59 4.50 -24.57
C LYS A 211 9.69 3.57 -25.08
N LEU A 212 10.94 4.04 -25.12
CA LEU A 212 12.07 3.23 -25.57
C LEU A 212 12.41 2.10 -24.58
N LEU A 213 12.32 2.34 -23.27
CA LEU A 213 12.69 1.36 -22.24
C LEU A 213 11.56 0.38 -21.89
N PHE A 214 10.31 0.80 -22.01
CA PHE A 214 9.13 0.07 -21.50
C PHE A 214 8.06 -0.17 -22.56
N GLY A 215 8.27 0.24 -23.82
CA GLY A 215 7.31 0.11 -24.92
C GLY A 215 6.16 1.13 -24.88
N GLN A 216 5.86 1.70 -23.72
CA GLN A 216 4.87 2.74 -23.51
C GLN A 216 5.34 3.73 -22.44
N ALA A 217 4.84 4.97 -22.49
CA ALA A 217 4.98 5.93 -21.41
C ALA A 217 3.69 5.95 -20.57
N PRO A 218 3.78 6.23 -19.26
CA PRO A 218 2.58 6.64 -18.53
C PRO A 218 2.06 7.94 -19.14
N GLU A 219 0.77 8.00 -19.45
CA GLU A 219 0.11 9.15 -20.06
C GLU A 219 -1.08 9.57 -19.19
N SER A 220 -1.22 10.88 -18.96
CA SER A 220 -2.36 11.52 -18.30
C SER A 220 -2.45 12.99 -18.69
N THR A 221 -3.60 13.62 -18.44
CA THR A 221 -3.86 15.03 -18.75
C THR A 221 -4.17 15.86 -17.50
N TYR A 222 -3.91 17.17 -17.57
CA TYR A 222 -4.34 18.09 -16.51
C TYR A 222 -5.86 18.12 -16.30
N ALA A 223 -6.64 17.81 -17.33
CA ALA A 223 -8.10 17.72 -17.24
C ALA A 223 -8.53 16.51 -16.39
N GLU A 224 -7.89 15.35 -16.58
CA GLU A 224 -8.10 14.18 -15.73
C GLU A 224 -7.74 14.49 -14.28
N ALA A 225 -6.59 15.14 -14.02
CA ALA A 225 -6.20 15.55 -12.67
C ALA A 225 -7.28 16.43 -12.01
N ARG A 226 -7.77 17.45 -12.72
CA ARG A 226 -8.81 18.36 -12.20
C ARG A 226 -10.15 17.68 -11.94
N SER A 227 -10.47 16.58 -12.63
CA SER A 227 -11.71 15.85 -12.37
C SER A 227 -11.69 15.08 -11.05
N ARG A 228 -10.51 14.90 -10.44
CA ARG A 228 -10.30 14.09 -9.23
C ARG A 228 -9.86 14.91 -7.99
N LEU A 229 -9.46 16.16 -8.20
CA LEU A 229 -9.06 17.14 -7.17
C LEU A 229 -10.21 18.11 -6.89
#